data_AF-A0A7S0T5B4-F1
#
_entry.id   AF-A0A7S0T5B4-F1
#
_cell.length_a   1.000
_cell.length_b   1.000
_cell.length_c   1.000
_cell.angle_alpha   90.00
_cell.angle_beta   90.00
_cell.angle_gamma   90.00
#
_symmetry.space_group_name_H-M   'P 1'
#
loop_
_entity.id
_entity.type
_entity.pdbx_description
1 polymer ?
#
loop_
_entity_poly.entity_id
_entity_poly.type
_entity_poly.pdbx_seq_one_letter_code
_entity_poly.pdbx_strand_id
1 'polypeptide(L)'
;RYSPDGSAEFNWRMGWWVSLPDAALSARLRLQVYDDTSFGSFNADRLCAAADLNIRAMLDDALMHGEPIVKRKQPVSLRHPSYPEIDTRLQLALELVPESLALSRVCMYGKRGYELTQDQDYVLPPPFRPAVFSLVNPSPFFNYTFTKLANSMNFQAMSVSLLLPLVPLVLQFIAWTPWQWYAAGSALGVAVFLRVFLLEQRRQDAILGQQKERAAKAAEQPSEDPSQHAARRGIFHSSSASAAAND
;
A
#
# COMPACT_ATOMS: atom_id res chain seq x y z
N ARG A 1 9.23 -19.82 4.42
CA ARG A 1 9.49 -18.69 3.49
C ARG A 1 10.15 -17.60 4.33
N TYR A 2 11.47 -17.44 4.28
CA TYR A 2 12.17 -16.50 5.17
C TYR A 2 13.10 -15.62 4.36
N SER A 3 13.00 -14.31 4.57
CA SER A 3 14.00 -13.37 4.10
C SER A 3 15.15 -13.32 5.10
N PRO A 4 16.42 -13.31 4.66
CA PRO A 4 17.56 -13.21 5.58
C PRO A 4 17.60 -11.90 6.39
N ASP A 5 16.85 -10.87 6.00
CA ASP A 5 16.75 -9.57 6.71
C ASP A 5 15.38 -9.35 7.37
N GLY A 6 14.47 -10.32 7.32
CA GLY A 6 13.12 -10.18 7.87
C GLY A 6 12.20 -9.17 7.17
N SER A 7 12.57 -8.64 5.99
CA SER A 7 11.73 -7.68 5.25
C SER A 7 10.88 -8.37 4.17
N ALA A 8 9.69 -7.80 3.91
CA ALA A 8 8.81 -8.23 2.83
C ALA A 8 7.96 -7.06 2.32
N GLU A 9 7.79 -6.97 1.01
CA GLU A 9 6.83 -6.04 0.40
C GLU A 9 5.60 -6.83 -0.05
N PHE A 10 4.43 -6.41 0.42
CA PHE A 10 3.17 -7.08 0.11
C PHE A 10 2.38 -6.39 -1.00
N ASN A 11 2.61 -5.08 -1.21
CA ASN A 11 1.89 -4.23 -2.19
C ASN A 11 0.40 -4.57 -2.26
N TRP A 12 -0.25 -4.46 -1.11
CA TRP A 12 -1.58 -4.95 -0.86
C TRP A 12 -2.54 -3.79 -0.64
N ARG A 13 -3.76 -3.84 -1.20
CA ARG A 13 -4.76 -2.77 -1.04
C ARG A 13 -6.12 -3.35 -0.62
N MET A 14 -6.58 -2.94 0.55
CA MET A 14 -7.86 -3.35 1.12
C MET A 14 -8.77 -2.16 1.35
N GLY A 15 -10.06 -2.37 1.12
CA GLY A 15 -11.11 -1.38 1.36
C GLY A 15 -12.19 -1.93 2.29
N TRP A 16 -12.74 -1.05 3.11
CA TRP A 16 -13.90 -1.32 3.95
C TRP A 16 -14.88 -0.16 3.84
N TRP A 17 -16.16 -0.48 3.75
CA TRP A 17 -17.22 0.51 3.91
C TRP A 17 -17.33 0.84 5.40
N VAL A 18 -17.24 2.13 5.72
CA VAL A 18 -17.30 2.62 7.10
C VAL A 18 -18.37 3.68 7.17
N SER A 19 -19.38 3.45 8.02
CA SER A 19 -20.24 4.53 8.49
C SER A 19 -19.46 5.36 9.50
N LEU A 20 -19.45 6.69 9.34
CA LEU A 20 -18.73 7.57 10.24
C LEU A 20 -19.25 7.35 11.68
N PRO A 21 -18.39 6.95 12.63
CA PRO A 21 -18.82 6.61 13.97
C PRO A 21 -19.31 7.86 14.70
N ASP A 22 -20.22 7.66 15.66
CA ASP A 22 -20.60 8.73 16.60
C ASP A 22 -19.36 9.34 17.24
N ALA A 23 -19.34 10.67 17.43
CA ALA A 23 -18.21 11.41 18.00
C ALA A 23 -17.79 10.92 19.41
N ALA A 24 -18.64 10.15 20.08
CA ALA A 24 -18.39 9.51 21.37
C ALA A 24 -17.46 8.27 21.27
N LEU A 25 -17.35 7.62 20.11
CA LEU A 25 -16.59 6.38 19.95
C LEU A 25 -15.15 6.66 19.48
N SER A 26 -14.16 6.17 20.24
CA SER A 26 -12.76 6.22 19.81
C SER A 26 -12.48 5.13 18.77
N ALA A 27 -12.67 5.45 17.49
CA ALA A 27 -12.38 4.53 16.41
C ALA A 27 -10.88 4.20 16.32
N ARG A 28 -10.56 2.90 16.24
CA ARG A 28 -9.20 2.38 16.13
C ARG A 28 -9.13 1.39 14.97
N LEU A 29 -8.03 1.46 14.22
CA LEU A 29 -7.68 0.45 13.22
C LEU A 29 -6.63 -0.48 13.83
N ARG A 30 -7.01 -1.73 14.09
CA ARG A 30 -6.10 -2.75 14.60
C ARG A 30 -5.45 -3.50 13.45
N LEU A 31 -4.13 -3.55 13.45
CA LEU A 31 -3.31 -4.28 12.49
C LEU A 31 -2.69 -5.49 13.18
N GLN A 32 -2.72 -6.62 12.51
CA GLN A 32 -2.19 -7.89 13.00
C GLN A 32 -1.43 -8.59 11.88
N VAL A 33 -0.25 -9.10 12.21
CA VAL A 33 0.59 -9.91 11.31
C VAL A 33 0.63 -11.32 11.88
N TYR A 34 0.32 -12.28 11.02
CA TYR A 34 0.26 -13.69 11.37
C TYR A 34 1.31 -14.48 10.61
N ASP A 35 1.85 -15.53 11.24
CA ASP A 35 2.69 -16.53 10.60
C ASP A 35 1.84 -17.70 10.11
N ASP A 36 1.88 -17.92 8.79
CA ASP A 36 1.19 -18.98 8.04
C ASP A 36 2.16 -20.13 7.67
N THR A 37 3.34 -20.23 8.32
CA THR A 37 4.32 -21.28 8.02
C THR A 37 4.08 -22.59 8.79
N SER A 38 3.12 -22.63 9.71
CA SER A 38 2.75 -23.82 10.47
C SER A 38 1.94 -24.83 9.64
N PHE A 39 2.63 -25.50 8.71
CA PHE A 39 2.10 -26.72 8.08
C PHE A 39 1.94 -27.81 9.15
N GLY A 40 0.69 -28.08 9.56
CA GLY A 40 0.33 -29.32 10.25
C GLY A 40 0.07 -29.25 11.77
N SER A 41 0.14 -28.09 12.42
CA SER A 41 -0.38 -27.96 13.79
C SER A 41 -1.83 -27.51 13.74
N PHE A 42 -2.73 -28.34 14.27
CA PHE A 42 -4.14 -28.03 14.47
C PHE A 42 -4.34 -26.61 15.01
N ASN A 43 -4.96 -25.74 14.20
CA ASN A 43 -5.58 -24.48 14.60
C ASN A 43 -4.71 -23.49 15.38
N ALA A 44 -3.93 -22.66 14.68
CA ALA A 44 -3.99 -21.19 14.80
C ALA A 44 -2.80 -20.57 14.06
N ASP A 45 -3.07 -19.69 13.11
CA ASP A 45 -2.05 -18.76 12.61
C ASP A 45 -1.44 -18.04 13.82
N ARG A 46 -0.12 -18.10 13.97
CA ARG A 46 0.53 -17.54 15.16
C ARG A 46 0.63 -16.02 15.00
N LEU A 47 0.07 -15.27 15.95
CA LEU A 47 0.17 -13.81 15.96
C LEU A 47 1.63 -13.39 16.21
N CYS A 48 2.24 -12.75 15.21
CA CYS A 48 3.61 -12.27 15.25
C CYS A 48 3.73 -10.82 15.69
N ALA A 49 2.80 -9.95 15.27
CA ALA A 49 2.88 -8.55 15.64
C ALA A 49 1.51 -7.90 15.58
N ALA A 50 1.25 -6.93 16.46
CA ALA A 50 0.03 -6.14 16.45
C ALA A 50 0.28 -4.66 16.76
N ALA A 51 -0.58 -3.80 16.23
CA ALA A 51 -0.62 -2.37 16.52
C ALA A 51 -2.05 -1.85 16.46
N ASP A 52 -2.36 -0.89 17.33
CA ASP A 52 -3.61 -0.15 17.29
C ASP A 52 -3.32 1.27 16.79
N LEU A 53 -3.89 1.60 15.63
CA LEU A 53 -3.80 2.94 15.06
C LEU A 53 -5.00 3.77 15.46
N ASN A 54 -4.73 4.94 16.04
CA ASN A 54 -5.76 5.93 16.30
C ASN A 54 -6.11 6.65 14.98
N ILE A 55 -7.29 6.34 14.44
CA ILE A 55 -7.80 6.95 13.21
C ILE A 55 -8.79 8.08 13.48
N ARG A 56 -9.05 8.41 14.76
CA ARG A 56 -10.03 9.43 15.15
C ARG A 56 -9.79 10.77 14.45
N ALA A 57 -8.56 11.28 14.49
CA ALA A 57 -8.22 12.54 13.83
C ALA A 57 -8.54 12.52 12.33
N MET A 58 -8.35 11.38 11.64
CA MET A 58 -8.72 11.28 10.23
C MET A 58 -10.23 11.33 10.03
N LEU A 59 -11.00 10.72 10.92
CA LEU A 59 -12.46 10.73 10.82
C LEU A 59 -13.03 12.11 11.14
N ASP A 60 -12.49 12.77 12.16
CA ASP A 60 -12.88 14.13 12.55
C ASP A 60 -12.58 15.13 11.42
N ASP A 61 -11.38 15.05 10.82
CA ASP A 61 -10.99 15.86 9.66
C ASP A 61 -11.95 15.61 8.46
N ALA A 62 -12.37 14.37 8.22
CA ALA A 62 -13.28 14.05 7.12
C ALA A 62 -14.70 14.57 7.38
N LEU A 63 -15.16 14.52 8.63
CA LEU A 63 -16.44 15.09 9.04
C LEU A 63 -16.45 16.61 8.90
N MET A 64 -15.35 17.29 9.24
CA MET A 64 -15.24 18.75 9.18
C MET A 64 -15.13 19.27 7.75
N HIS A 65 -14.33 18.62 6.91
CA HIS A 65 -13.98 19.15 5.58
C HIS A 65 -14.75 18.49 4.44
N GLY A 66 -15.31 17.29 4.62
CA GLY A 66 -15.97 16.53 3.56
C GLY A 66 -15.05 16.13 2.40
N GLU A 67 -13.74 16.33 2.55
CA GLU A 67 -12.73 16.04 1.54
C GLU A 67 -12.07 14.68 1.77
N PRO A 68 -11.55 14.03 0.70
CA PRO A 68 -10.74 12.83 0.82
C PRO A 68 -9.48 13.05 1.67
N ILE A 69 -9.25 12.17 2.63
CA ILE A 69 -8.06 12.23 3.48
C ILE A 69 -7.11 11.11 3.10
N VAL A 70 -5.86 11.48 2.81
CA VAL A 70 -4.82 10.56 2.37
C VAL A 70 -3.58 10.70 3.24
N LYS A 71 -3.29 9.66 4.03
CA LYS A 71 -2.06 9.53 4.80
C LYS A 71 -1.13 8.54 4.08
N ARG A 72 -0.13 9.05 3.36
CA ARG A 72 0.80 8.23 2.56
C ARG A 72 1.95 7.66 3.39
N LYS A 73 2.28 6.38 3.16
CA LYS A 73 3.56 5.74 3.51
C LYS A 73 4.02 5.95 4.97
N GLN A 74 3.09 5.85 5.90
CA GLN A 74 3.36 5.99 7.32
C GLN A 74 4.02 4.73 7.88
N PRO A 75 5.18 4.83 8.57
CA PRO A 75 5.73 3.72 9.31
C PRO A 75 4.92 3.51 10.59
N VAL A 76 4.51 2.27 10.84
CA VAL A 76 3.76 1.85 12.01
C VAL A 76 4.56 0.79 12.74
N SER A 77 4.92 1.09 13.99
CA SER A 77 5.56 0.14 14.88
C SER A 77 4.54 -0.86 15.41
N LEU A 78 4.77 -2.14 15.14
CA LEU A 78 4.03 -3.27 15.65
C LEU A 78 4.83 -3.92 16.79
N ARG A 79 4.15 -4.50 17.77
CA ARG A 79 4.78 -5.21 18.89
C ARG A 79 4.38 -6.68 18.87
N HIS A 80 5.35 -7.57 19.11
CA HIS A 80 5.05 -8.98 19.31
C HIS A 80 4.40 -9.17 20.70
N PRO A 81 3.31 -9.95 20.82
CA PRO A 81 2.57 -10.11 22.08
C PRO A 81 3.42 -10.70 23.21
N SER A 82 4.35 -11.61 22.89
CA SER A 82 5.20 -12.32 23.85
C SER A 82 6.66 -11.85 23.89
N TYR A 83 7.11 -11.03 22.94
CA TYR A 83 8.52 -10.70 22.72
C TYR A 83 8.65 -9.20 22.39
N PRO A 84 8.48 -8.30 23.39
CA PRO A 84 8.44 -6.85 23.16
C PRO A 84 9.73 -6.27 22.56
N GLU A 85 10.84 -6.99 22.65
CA GLU A 85 12.13 -6.65 22.06
C GLU A 85 12.18 -6.76 20.53
N ILE A 86 11.22 -7.44 19.90
CA ILE A 86 11.14 -7.56 18.45
C ILE A 86 10.53 -6.28 17.86
N ASP A 87 11.37 -5.43 17.25
CA ASP A 87 10.93 -4.24 16.52
C ASP A 87 10.42 -4.62 15.13
N THR A 88 9.10 -4.68 14.99
CA THR A 88 8.44 -4.92 13.69
C THR A 88 7.87 -3.61 13.18
N ARG A 89 8.14 -3.27 11.92
CA ARG A 89 7.64 -2.04 11.30
C ARG A 89 6.89 -2.37 10.02
N LEU A 90 5.73 -1.74 9.84
CA LEU A 90 4.93 -1.82 8.63
C LEU A 90 4.84 -0.44 8.00
N GLN A 91 5.05 -0.35 6.69
CA GLN A 91 4.77 0.87 5.95
C GLN A 91 3.40 0.75 5.28
N LEU A 92 2.49 1.68 5.59
CA LEU A 92 1.13 1.65 5.06
C LEU A 92 0.65 3.02 4.61
N ALA A 93 -0.34 3.04 3.73
CA ALA A 93 -1.07 4.24 3.37
C ALA A 93 -2.54 4.06 3.75
N LEU A 94 -3.13 5.06 4.39
CA LEU A 94 -4.56 5.08 4.73
C LEU A 94 -5.25 6.16 3.91
N GLU A 95 -6.36 5.78 3.29
CA GLU A 95 -7.22 6.68 2.53
C GLU A 95 -8.65 6.57 3.06
N LEU A 96 -9.23 7.72 3.39
CA LEU A 96 -10.65 7.86 3.69
C LEU A 96 -11.27 8.66 2.56
N VAL A 97 -12.19 8.04 1.82
CA VAL A 97 -12.78 8.61 0.61
C VAL A 97 -14.31 8.51 0.68
N PRO A 98 -15.04 9.51 0.17
CA PRO A 98 -16.47 9.39 -0.06
C PRO A 98 -16.79 8.24 -1.01
N GLU A 99 -18.00 7.67 -0.88
CA GLU A 99 -18.46 6.54 -1.70
C GLU A 99 -18.37 6.82 -3.21
N SER A 100 -18.74 8.05 -3.61
CA SER A 100 -18.65 8.50 -5.01
C SER A 100 -17.24 8.41 -5.60
N LEU A 101 -16.21 8.62 -4.77
CA LEU A 101 -14.81 8.52 -5.16
C LEU A 101 -14.26 7.10 -4.98
N ALA A 102 -14.79 6.33 -4.03
CA ALA A 102 -14.38 4.94 -3.77
C ALA A 102 -14.62 4.02 -4.97
N LEU A 103 -15.72 4.22 -5.71
CA LEU A 103 -16.04 3.44 -6.92
C LEU A 103 -15.00 3.61 -8.04
N SER A 104 -14.29 4.73 -8.08
CA SER A 104 -13.21 4.97 -9.04
C SER A 104 -11.88 4.31 -8.64
N ARG A 105 -11.78 3.79 -7.41
CA ARG A 105 -10.56 3.16 -6.89
C ARG A 105 -10.63 1.66 -7.11
N VAL A 106 -9.68 1.13 -7.87
CA VAL A 106 -9.49 -0.32 -7.97
C VAL A 106 -8.93 -0.81 -6.63
N CYS A 107 -9.78 -1.48 -5.86
CA CYS A 107 -9.51 -1.98 -4.52
C CYS A 107 -10.40 -3.18 -4.25
N MET A 108 -9.87 -4.20 -3.57
CA MET A 108 -10.67 -5.33 -3.12
C MET A 108 -11.29 -5.02 -1.75
N TYR A 109 -12.58 -5.34 -1.60
CA TYR A 109 -13.33 -5.04 -0.39
C TYR A 109 -13.61 -6.30 0.43
N GLY A 110 -13.60 -6.17 1.76
CA GLY A 110 -14.00 -7.24 2.68
C GLY A 110 -13.15 -8.51 2.53
N LYS A 111 -13.80 -9.68 2.36
CA LYS A 111 -13.12 -10.98 2.24
C LYS A 111 -12.23 -11.10 0.99
N ARG A 112 -12.62 -10.46 -0.11
CA ARG A 112 -11.79 -10.39 -1.34
C ARG A 112 -10.50 -9.61 -1.12
N GLY A 113 -10.53 -8.71 -0.12
CA GLY A 113 -9.36 -8.03 0.40
C GLY A 113 -8.29 -8.97 0.95
N TYR A 114 -8.56 -10.26 1.16
CA TYR A 114 -7.59 -11.25 1.65
C TYR A 114 -7.10 -12.22 0.55
N GLU A 115 -7.57 -12.07 -0.69
CA GLU A 115 -7.15 -12.93 -1.81
C GLU A 115 -5.68 -12.68 -2.18
N LEU A 116 -4.92 -13.77 -2.33
CA LEU A 116 -3.48 -13.71 -2.68
C LEU A 116 -3.22 -13.25 -4.12
N THR A 117 -4.26 -13.15 -4.95
CA THR A 117 -4.23 -12.78 -6.37
C THR A 117 -4.35 -11.28 -6.62
N GLN A 118 -4.25 -10.44 -5.58
CA GLN A 118 -4.32 -8.99 -5.73
C GLN A 118 -3.21 -8.38 -6.60
N ASP A 119 -2.12 -9.11 -6.79
CA ASP A 119 -1.04 -8.77 -7.72
C ASP A 119 -1.41 -9.01 -9.19
N GLN A 120 -2.45 -9.80 -9.47
CA GLN A 120 -2.85 -10.18 -10.83
C GLN A 120 -3.75 -9.14 -11.51
N ASP A 121 -4.43 -8.28 -10.73
CA ASP A 121 -5.35 -7.24 -11.23
C ASP A 121 -4.68 -5.86 -11.43
N TYR A 122 -3.36 -5.80 -11.63
CA TYR A 122 -2.59 -4.66 -12.17
C TYR A 122 -2.65 -3.30 -11.42
N VAL A 123 -3.16 -3.25 -10.19
CA VAL A 123 -3.26 -1.95 -9.45
C VAL A 123 -1.93 -1.50 -8.85
N LEU A 124 -1.07 -2.45 -8.49
CA LEU A 124 0.17 -2.19 -7.75
C LEU A 124 1.35 -2.93 -8.42
N PRO A 125 2.58 -2.39 -8.31
CA PRO A 125 3.76 -3.09 -8.81
C PRO A 125 3.87 -4.45 -8.13
N PRO A 126 4.38 -5.48 -8.84
CA PRO A 126 4.50 -6.82 -8.30
C PRO A 126 5.26 -6.77 -6.96
N PRO A 127 4.76 -7.47 -5.93
CA PRO A 127 5.33 -7.40 -4.60
C PRO A 127 6.77 -7.95 -4.61
N PHE A 128 7.70 -7.21 -4.00
CA PHE A 128 9.06 -7.69 -3.80
C PHE A 128 9.11 -8.69 -2.63
N ARG A 129 8.88 -9.96 -2.95
CA ARG A 129 8.80 -11.06 -1.97
C ARG A 129 10.11 -11.84 -1.88
N PRO A 130 10.47 -12.35 -0.68
CA PRO A 130 11.62 -13.25 -0.53
C PRO A 130 11.42 -14.52 -1.35
N ALA A 131 12.33 -14.79 -2.28
CA ALA A 131 12.38 -16.04 -3.03
C ALA A 131 13.25 -17.06 -2.29
N VAL A 132 12.81 -18.31 -2.20
CA VAL A 132 13.60 -19.40 -1.60
C VAL A 132 14.52 -19.98 -2.66
N PHE A 133 15.74 -20.35 -2.26
CA PHE A 133 16.66 -21.05 -3.15
C PHE A 133 16.06 -22.41 -3.53
N SER A 134 15.98 -22.67 -4.84
CA SER A 134 15.57 -23.95 -5.41
C SER A 134 16.63 -24.43 -6.38
N LEU A 135 17.07 -25.67 -6.23
CA LEU A 135 18.02 -26.31 -7.16
C LEU A 135 17.45 -26.45 -8.57
N VAL A 136 16.14 -26.64 -8.68
CA VAL A 136 15.44 -26.87 -9.96
C VAL A 136 15.11 -25.55 -10.67
N ASN A 137 14.95 -24.47 -9.93
CA ASN A 137 14.75 -23.13 -10.49
C ASN A 137 15.40 -22.06 -9.58
N PRO A 138 16.71 -21.80 -9.72
CA PRO A 138 17.41 -20.86 -8.84
C PRO A 138 17.24 -19.39 -9.26
N SER A 139 16.73 -19.12 -10.47
CA SER A 139 16.63 -17.77 -11.03
C SER A 139 15.85 -16.78 -10.13
N PRO A 140 14.68 -17.13 -9.56
CA PRO A 140 13.95 -16.22 -8.67
C PRO A 140 14.75 -15.81 -7.42
N PHE A 141 15.51 -16.74 -6.84
CA PHE A 141 16.36 -16.48 -5.67
C PHE A 141 17.50 -15.51 -6.00
N PHE A 142 18.21 -15.74 -7.11
CA PHE A 142 19.29 -14.86 -7.53
C PHE A 142 18.77 -13.48 -7.92
N ASN A 143 17.68 -13.40 -8.68
CA ASN A 143 17.05 -12.11 -9.03
C ASN A 143 16.67 -11.32 -7.79
N TYR A 144 16.00 -11.96 -6.81
CA TYR A 144 15.69 -11.33 -5.52
C TYR A 144 16.95 -10.79 -4.82
N THR A 145 18.00 -11.62 -4.75
CA THR A 145 19.26 -11.26 -4.07
C THR A 145 19.98 -10.10 -4.77
N PHE A 146 20.05 -10.10 -6.11
CA PHE A 146 20.67 -9.03 -6.89
C PHE A 146 19.91 -7.71 -6.78
N THR A 147 18.59 -7.72 -6.98
CA THR A 147 17.76 -6.51 -6.88
C THR A 147 17.86 -5.91 -5.47
N LYS A 148 17.88 -6.75 -4.45
CA LYS A 148 18.07 -6.33 -3.06
C LYS A 148 19.44 -5.69 -2.82
N LEU A 149 20.51 -6.33 -3.30
CA LEU A 149 21.87 -5.80 -3.18
C LEU A 149 21.98 -4.42 -3.86
N ALA A 150 21.43 -4.29 -5.08
CA ALA A 150 21.43 -3.03 -5.81
C ALA A 150 20.67 -1.92 -5.05
N ASN A 151 19.49 -2.22 -4.51
CA ASN A 151 18.71 -1.28 -3.71
C ASN A 151 19.44 -0.86 -2.43
N SER A 152 20.07 -1.83 -1.73
CA SER A 152 20.88 -1.55 -0.53
C SER A 152 22.09 -0.67 -0.86
N MET A 153 22.81 -0.96 -1.94
CA MET A 153 23.95 -0.16 -2.39
C MET A 153 23.53 1.26 -2.76
N ASN A 154 22.40 1.41 -3.44
CA ASN A 154 21.86 2.72 -3.81
C ASN A 154 21.45 3.52 -2.56
N PHE A 155 20.77 2.87 -1.60
CA PHE A 155 20.39 3.51 -0.34
C PHE A 155 21.62 3.90 0.50
N GLN A 156 22.64 3.04 0.58
CA GLN A 156 23.91 3.36 1.24
C GLN A 156 24.63 4.51 0.53
N ALA A 157 24.72 4.50 -0.79
CA ALA A 157 25.31 5.58 -1.56
C ALA A 157 24.58 6.91 -1.32
N MET A 158 23.24 6.90 -1.33
CA MET A 158 22.45 8.08 -0.99
C MET A 158 22.66 8.54 0.46
N SER A 159 22.66 7.60 1.42
CA SER A 159 22.82 7.90 2.85
C SER A 159 24.21 8.46 3.17
N VAL A 160 25.26 7.88 2.58
CA VAL A 160 26.64 8.38 2.69
C VAL A 160 26.76 9.76 2.04
N SER A 161 26.13 9.95 0.88
CA SER A 161 26.10 11.25 0.18
C SER A 161 25.35 12.33 0.98
N LEU A 162 24.33 11.93 1.76
CA LEU A 162 23.56 12.80 2.66
C LEU A 162 24.32 13.15 3.95
N LEU A 163 25.04 12.18 4.53
CA LEU A 163 25.82 12.37 5.76
C LEU A 163 27.11 13.15 5.53
N LEU A 164 27.67 13.08 4.32
CA LEU A 164 28.89 13.78 3.94
C LEU A 164 28.68 14.56 2.63
N PRO A 165 28.01 15.73 2.68
CA PRO A 165 28.15 16.73 1.62
C PRO A 165 29.63 17.14 1.40
N LEU A 166 30.50 16.81 2.37
CA LEU A 166 31.94 17.03 2.38
C LEU A 166 32.78 15.95 1.69
N VAL A 167 32.30 14.71 1.46
CA VAL A 167 33.12 13.67 0.79
C VAL A 167 33.44 14.02 -0.67
N PRO A 168 32.49 14.53 -1.47
CA PRO A 168 32.81 15.09 -2.79
C PRO A 168 33.81 16.25 -2.68
N LEU A 169 33.69 17.06 -1.63
CA LEU A 169 34.53 18.23 -1.32
C LEU A 169 35.97 17.85 -0.85
N VAL A 170 36.14 16.70 -0.18
CA VAL A 170 37.43 16.15 0.25
C VAL A 170 38.14 15.43 -0.90
N LEU A 171 37.40 14.64 -1.70
CA LEU A 171 37.90 14.12 -2.98
C LEU A 171 38.32 15.27 -3.91
N GLN A 172 37.62 16.41 -3.86
CA GLN A 172 37.94 17.64 -4.59
C GLN A 172 39.20 18.36 -4.05
N PHE A 173 39.43 18.39 -2.74
CA PHE A 173 40.68 18.92 -2.16
C PHE A 173 41.90 18.13 -2.66
N ILE A 174 41.71 16.81 -2.87
CA ILE A 174 42.71 15.90 -3.42
C ILE A 174 42.83 16.03 -4.95
N ALA A 175 41.74 16.39 -5.66
CA ALA A 175 41.68 16.39 -7.13
C ALA A 175 41.76 17.78 -7.82
N TRP A 176 42.02 18.88 -7.09
CA TRP A 176 42.25 20.24 -7.64
C TRP A 176 41.19 20.74 -8.64
N THR A 177 39.94 20.27 -8.51
CA THR A 177 38.86 20.58 -9.46
C THR A 177 38.19 21.91 -9.07
N PRO A 178 37.95 22.85 -10.00
CA PRO A 178 37.41 24.17 -9.66
C PRO A 178 36.02 24.09 -9.02
N TRP A 179 35.87 24.69 -7.83
CA TRP A 179 34.65 24.66 -7.01
C TRP A 179 33.41 25.25 -7.69
N GLN A 180 33.60 26.05 -8.74
CA GLN A 180 32.54 26.69 -9.52
C GLN A 180 31.61 25.66 -10.21
N TRP A 181 32.15 24.52 -10.66
CA TRP A 181 31.36 23.48 -11.33
C TRP A 181 30.39 22.77 -10.37
N TYR A 182 30.76 22.63 -9.11
CA TYR A 182 29.91 22.01 -8.09
C TYR A 182 28.91 23.01 -7.49
N ALA A 183 29.26 24.30 -7.37
CA ALA A 183 28.26 25.33 -7.06
C ALA A 183 27.20 25.39 -8.16
N ALA A 184 27.62 25.33 -9.43
CA ALA A 184 26.72 25.22 -10.57
C ALA A 184 25.91 23.91 -10.54
N GLY A 185 26.55 22.76 -10.27
CA GLY A 185 25.90 21.45 -10.18
C GLY A 185 24.91 21.35 -9.02
N SER A 186 25.22 21.94 -7.87
CA SER A 186 24.33 22.01 -6.71
C SER A 186 23.15 22.94 -6.97
N ALA A 187 23.38 24.10 -7.59
CA ALA A 187 22.31 24.99 -8.02
C ALA A 187 21.40 24.32 -9.06
N LEU A 188 21.98 23.56 -9.99
CA LEU A 188 21.24 22.80 -11.01
C LEU A 188 20.48 21.63 -10.39
N GLY A 189 21.05 20.94 -9.41
CA GLY A 189 20.39 19.91 -8.61
C GLY A 189 19.21 20.45 -7.80
N VAL A 190 19.36 21.61 -7.16
CA VAL A 190 18.27 22.31 -6.46
C VAL A 190 17.18 22.75 -7.44
N ALA A 191 17.54 23.25 -8.62
CA ALA A 191 16.58 23.64 -9.65
C ALA A 191 15.79 22.42 -10.18
N VAL A 192 16.47 21.29 -10.41
CA VAL A 192 15.82 20.03 -10.80
C VAL A 192 14.92 19.51 -9.68
N PHE A 193 15.37 19.54 -8.43
CA PHE A 193 14.57 19.15 -7.27
C PHE A 193 13.30 20.00 -7.14
N LEU A 194 13.42 21.33 -7.22
CA LEU A 194 12.28 22.26 -7.20
C LEU A 194 11.33 21.98 -8.37
N ARG A 195 11.86 21.71 -9.57
CA ARG A 195 11.04 21.37 -10.73
C ARG A 195 10.28 20.05 -10.53
N VAL A 196 10.93 19.03 -10.00
CA VAL A 196 10.29 17.73 -9.68
C VAL A 196 9.23 17.93 -8.60
N PHE A 197 9.54 18.65 -7.52
CA PHE A 197 8.60 18.96 -6.45
C PHE A 197 7.36 19.70 -6.96
N LEU A 198 7.54 20.73 -7.80
CA LEU A 198 6.44 21.47 -8.42
C LEU A 198 5.65 20.62 -9.42
N LEU A 199 6.29 19.74 -10.18
CA LEU A 199 5.61 18.78 -11.05
C LEU A 199 4.80 17.76 -10.25
N GLU A 200 5.29 17.38 -9.08
CA GLU A 200 4.63 16.45 -8.19
C GLU A 200 3.41 17.10 -7.51
N GLN A 201 3.51 18.36 -7.09
CA GLN A 201 2.35 19.18 -6.70
C GLN A 201 1.34 19.34 -7.85
N ARG A 202 1.78 19.71 -9.05
CA ARG A 202 0.86 19.84 -10.21
C ARG A 202 0.23 18.51 -10.60
N ARG A 203 0.93 17.38 -10.44
CA ARG A 203 0.34 16.05 -10.60
C ARG A 203 -0.71 15.78 -9.52
N GLN A 204 -0.48 16.17 -8.27
CA GLN A 204 -1.50 16.08 -7.23
C GLN A 204 -2.73 16.92 -7.59
N ASP A 205 -2.54 18.17 -8.00
CA ASP A 205 -3.63 19.06 -8.42
C ASP A 205 -4.38 18.52 -9.65
N ALA A 206 -3.66 17.99 -10.64
CA ALA A 206 -4.25 17.39 -11.83
C ALA A 206 -5.01 16.10 -11.51
N ILE A 207 -4.49 15.27 -10.60
CA ILE A 207 -5.18 14.06 -10.14
C ILE A 207 -6.45 14.46 -9.37
N LEU A 208 -6.39 15.47 -8.50
CA LEU A 208 -7.54 16.00 -7.78
C LEU A 208 -8.56 16.65 -8.73
N GLY A 209 -8.11 17.38 -9.74
CA GLY A 209 -8.95 17.99 -10.77
C GLY A 209 -9.64 16.94 -11.65
N GLN A 210 -8.90 15.95 -12.15
CA GLN A 210 -9.48 14.82 -12.89
C GLN A 210 -10.44 13.99 -12.03
N GLN A 211 -10.20 13.90 -10.72
CA GLN A 211 -11.12 13.26 -9.79
C GLN A 211 -12.42 14.07 -9.64
N LYS A 212 -12.34 15.40 -9.52
CA LYS A 212 -13.51 16.29 -9.48
C LYS A 212 -14.32 16.24 -10.77
N GLU A 213 -13.66 16.26 -11.94
CA GLU A 213 -14.34 16.15 -13.23
C GLU A 213 -15.00 14.79 -13.47
N ARG A 214 -14.35 13.68 -13.06
CA ARG A 214 -14.94 12.33 -13.17
C ARG A 214 -16.11 12.15 -12.22
N ALA A 215 -16.04 12.70 -11.00
CA ALA A 215 -17.15 12.68 -10.06
C ALA A 215 -18.34 13.51 -10.57
N ALA A 216 -18.09 14.68 -11.17
CA ALA A 216 -19.14 15.49 -11.81
C ALA A 216 -19.80 14.76 -12.97
N LYS A 217 -19.02 14.12 -13.85
CA LYS A 217 -19.56 13.32 -14.97
C LYS A 217 -20.32 12.07 -14.52
N ALA A 218 -19.92 11.44 -13.41
CA ALA A 218 -20.64 10.32 -12.82
C ALA A 218 -21.95 10.76 -12.14
N ALA A 219 -22.03 12.00 -11.62
CA ALA A 219 -23.24 12.58 -11.07
C ALA A 219 -24.22 13.07 -12.15
N GLU A 220 -23.73 13.42 -13.35
CA GLU A 220 -24.54 13.81 -14.51
C GLU A 220 -25.07 12.63 -15.35
N GLN A 221 -24.57 11.41 -15.13
CA GLN A 221 -25.19 10.21 -15.73
C GLN A 221 -26.49 9.90 -14.98
N PRO A 222 -27.67 10.02 -15.62
CA PRO A 222 -28.92 9.63 -14.99
C PRO A 222 -28.83 8.13 -14.69
N SER A 223 -29.16 7.78 -13.44
CA SER A 223 -29.25 6.40 -12.98
C SER A 223 -30.04 5.57 -13.99
N GLU A 224 -29.37 4.64 -14.68
CA GLU A 224 -30.07 3.52 -15.29
C GLU A 224 -30.76 2.78 -14.14
N ASP A 225 -32.09 2.77 -14.25
CA ASP A 225 -33.04 2.33 -13.27
C ASP A 225 -32.67 0.93 -12.70
N PRO A 226 -32.42 0.78 -11.39
CA PRO A 226 -32.07 -0.50 -10.78
C PRO A 226 -33.18 -1.56 -10.91
N SER A 227 -34.36 -1.18 -11.42
CA SER A 227 -35.49 -2.04 -11.75
C SER A 227 -35.19 -3.05 -12.88
N GLN A 228 -34.21 -2.82 -13.75
CA GLN A 228 -33.91 -3.75 -14.87
C GLN A 228 -32.91 -4.87 -14.52
N HIS A 229 -32.08 -4.71 -13.48
CA HIS A 229 -31.14 -5.77 -13.07
C HIS A 229 -31.76 -6.84 -12.17
N ALA A 230 -32.85 -6.52 -11.45
CA ALA A 230 -33.60 -7.51 -10.67
C ALA A 230 -34.42 -8.47 -11.57
N ALA A 231 -34.91 -8.01 -12.72
CA ALA A 231 -35.68 -8.83 -13.65
C ALA A 231 -34.85 -9.90 -14.38
N ARG A 232 -33.51 -9.75 -14.43
CA ARG A 232 -32.61 -10.72 -15.11
C ARG A 232 -32.10 -11.86 -14.23
N ARG A 233 -32.37 -11.84 -12.92
CA ARG A 233 -32.03 -12.94 -11.99
C ARG A 233 -33.23 -13.77 -11.52
N GLY A 234 -34.44 -13.43 -11.96
CA GLY A 234 -35.69 -14.06 -11.52
C GLY A 234 -36.28 -15.14 -12.43
N ILE A 235 -35.54 -15.67 -13.40
CA ILE A 235 -36.02 -16.73 -14.30
C ILE A 235 -34.88 -17.68 -14.59
N PHE A 236 -34.69 -18.73 -13.80
CA PHE A 236 -34.26 -20.07 -14.25
C PHE A 236 -34.29 -21.08 -13.08
N HIS A 237 -35.17 -22.07 -13.23
CA HIS A 237 -35.30 -23.34 -12.49
C HIS A 237 -35.99 -23.39 -11.13
N SER A 238 -37.32 -23.34 -11.17
CA SER A 238 -38.17 -24.37 -10.55
C SER A 238 -38.35 -25.55 -11.53
N SER A 239 -37.76 -26.72 -11.26
CA SER A 239 -38.20 -28.03 -11.82
C SER A 239 -37.46 -29.19 -11.13
N SER A 240 -38.17 -30.32 -10.94
CA SER A 240 -37.88 -31.54 -10.17
C SER A 240 -37.97 -31.35 -8.64
N ALA A 241 -39.04 -31.69 -7.93
CA ALA A 241 -39.92 -32.87 -7.92
C ALA A 241 -39.20 -34.18 -7.55
N SER A 242 -39.52 -34.68 -6.36
CA SER A 242 -39.86 -36.08 -6.06
C SER A 242 -38.81 -37.16 -6.39
N ALA A 243 -38.18 -37.74 -5.35
CA ALA A 243 -38.37 -39.15 -4.96
C ALA A 243 -37.39 -39.57 -3.84
N ALA A 244 -37.82 -40.60 -3.11
CA ALA A 244 -37.07 -41.49 -2.21
C ALA A 244 -37.01 -41.11 -0.71
N ALA A 245 -38.11 -41.43 -0.02
CA ALA A 245 -38.07 -42.15 1.25
C ALA A 245 -38.25 -43.66 0.96
N ASN A 246 -37.74 -44.53 1.86
CA ASN A 246 -37.57 -46.00 1.80
C ASN A 246 -36.35 -46.44 0.97
N ASP A 247 -35.31 -47.11 1.47
CA ASP A 247 -35.13 -48.01 2.62
C ASP A 247 -33.87 -47.66 3.44
#